data_AF-X1MJ49-F1
#
_entry.id   AF-X1MJ49-F1
#
_cell.length_a   1.000
_cell.length_b   1.000
_cell.length_c   1.000
_cell.angle_alpha   90.00
_cell.angle_beta   90.00
_cell.angle_gamma   90.00
#
_symmetry.space_group_name_H-M   'P 1'
#
loop_
_entity.id
_entity.type
_entity.pdbx_description
1 polymer ?
#
loop_
_entity_poly.entity_id
_entity_poly.type
_entity_poly.pdbx_seq_one_letter_code
_entity_poly.pdbx_strand_id
1 'polypeptide(L)' 'MIELLVPLIPIIVVIFIIYIFFQFIPVGLWISAIAAGVKVGIFTLVGMRLRRVPPHKIV' A
#
# COMPACT_ATOMS: atom_id res chain seq x y z
N MET A 1 -21.76 -7.85 28.53
CA MET A 1 -21.76 -6.83 27.44
C MET A 1 -20.36 -6.30 27.18
N ILE A 2 -19.62 -5.84 28.18
CA ILE A 2 -18.24 -5.31 28.04
C ILE A 2 -17.25 -6.39 27.55
N GLU A 3 -17.38 -7.62 28.04
CA GLU A 3 -16.61 -8.81 27.61
C GLU A 3 -16.58 -9.03 26.08
N LEU A 4 -17.64 -8.63 25.37
CA LEU A 4 -17.74 -8.75 23.90
C LEU A 4 -17.03 -7.61 23.15
N LEU A 5 -16.81 -6.46 23.80
CA LEU A 5 -16.15 -5.29 23.21
C LEU A 5 -14.62 -5.38 23.29
N VAL A 6 -14.10 -5.99 24.35
CA VAL A 6 -12.65 -6.18 24.56
C VAL A 6 -11.93 -6.83 23.37
N PRO A 7 -12.43 -7.91 22.73
CA PRO A 7 -11.78 -8.50 21.56
C PRO A 7 -11.97 -7.69 20.27
N LEU A 8 -12.97 -6.80 20.20
CA LEU A 8 -13.26 -6.03 18.98
C LEU A 8 -12.25 -4.90 18.76
N ILE A 9 -11.75 -4.30 19.83
CA ILE A 9 -10.76 -3.21 19.79
C ILE A 9 -9.47 -3.62 19.04
N PRO A 10 -8.78 -4.72 19.39
CA PRO A 10 -7.57 -5.11 18.67
C PRO A 10 -7.83 -5.49 17.21
N ILE A 11 -9.00 -6.08 16.91
CA ILE A 11 -9.39 -6.40 15.53
C ILE A 11 -9.51 -5.12 14.69
N ILE A 12 -10.18 -4.10 15.22
CA ILE A 12 -10.31 -2.80 14.55
C ILE A 12 -8.95 -2.15 14.34
N VAL A 13 -8.07 -2.19 15.34
CA VAL A 13 -6.70 -1.64 15.24
C VAL A 13 -5.91 -2.34 14.14
N VAL A 14 -5.96 -3.67 14.07
CA VAL A 14 -5.26 -4.44 13.03
C VAL A 14 -5.80 -4.09 11.64
N ILE A 15 -7.13 -4.04 11.47
CA ILE A 15 -7.75 -3.66 10.20
C ILE A 15 -7.33 -2.24 9.78
N PHE A 16 -7.29 -1.32 10.74
CA PHE A 16 -6.90 0.07 10.49
C PHE A 16 -5.44 0.19 10.04
N ILE A 17 -4.53 -0.55 10.69
CA ILE A 17 -3.11 -0.62 10.28
C ILE A 17 -2.97 -1.18 8.87
N ILE A 18 -3.69 -2.25 8.56
CA ILE A 18 -3.68 -2.87 7.23
C ILE A 18 -4.22 -1.90 6.17
N TYR A 19 -5.32 -1.21 6.47
CA TYR A 19 -5.91 -0.20 5.59
C TYR A 19 -4.91 0.91 5.26
N ILE A 20 -4.25 1.47 6.29
CA ILE A 20 -3.21 2.48 6.13
C ILE A 20 -2.06 1.94 5.27
N PHE A 21 -1.57 0.73 5.57
CA PHE A 21 -0.47 0.11 4.83
C PHE A 21 -0.76 0.02 3.32
N PHE A 22 -1.94 -0.45 2.94
CA PHE A 22 -2.35 -0.54 1.53
C PHE A 22 -2.58 0.82 0.87
N GLN A 23 -2.94 1.86 1.63
CA GLN A 23 -3.09 3.21 1.10
C GLN A 23 -1.74 3.84 0.72
N PHE A 24 -0.73 3.63 1.57
CA PHE A 24 0.61 4.21 1.41
C PHE A 24 1.47 3.43 0.43
N ILE A 25 1.39 2.09 0.46
CA ILE A 25 2.18 1.25 -0.44
C ILE A 25 1.41 1.06 -1.75
N PRO A 26 1.96 1.48 -2.90
CA PRO A 26 1.30 1.39 -4.19
C PRO A 26 1.41 -0.04 -4.75
N VAL A 27 0.83 -1.03 -4.05
CA VAL A 27 0.91 -2.46 -4.42
C VAL A 27 0.34 -2.70 -5.82
N GLY A 28 -0.78 -2.06 -6.16
CA GLY A 28 -1.37 -2.17 -7.49
C GLY A 28 -0.43 -1.71 -8.60
N LEU A 29 0.23 -0.56 -8.42
CA LEU A 29 1.21 -0.03 -9.38
C LEU A 29 2.45 -0.93 -9.48
N TRP A 30 2.87 -1.51 -8.35
CA TRP A 30 3.99 -2.44 -8.29
C TRP A 30 3.72 -3.72 -9.08
N ILE A 31 2.53 -4.29 -8.92
CA ILE A 31 2.09 -5.44 -9.71
C ILE A 31 2.02 -5.08 -11.19
N SER A 32 1.45 -3.92 -11.55
CA SER A 32 1.39 -3.46 -12.95
C SER A 32 2.77 -3.29 -13.57
N ALA A 33 3.75 -2.78 -12.82
CA ALA A 33 5.11 -2.60 -13.33
C ALA A 33 5.83 -3.95 -13.54
N ILE A 34 5.67 -4.91 -12.62
CA ILE A 34 6.19 -6.27 -12.78
C ILE A 34 5.55 -6.95 -14.00
N ALA A 35 4.24 -6.81 -14.17
CA ALA A 35 3.51 -7.35 -15.31
C ALA A 35 3.96 -6.72 -16.65
N ALA A 36 4.36 -5.45 -16.63
CA ALA A 36 4.95 -4.74 -17.77
C ALA A 36 6.44 -5.09 -17.99
N GLY A 37 7.04 -5.98 -17.19
CA GLY A 37 8.46 -6.34 -17.28
C GLY A 37 9.43 -5.30 -16.69
N VAL A 38 8.90 -4.28 -16.02
CA VAL A 38 9.68 -3.20 -15.42
C VAL A 38 10.09 -3.58 -14.00
N LYS A 39 11.40 -3.73 -13.76
CA LYS A 39 11.96 -4.05 -12.45
C LYS A 39 12.04 -2.80 -11.56
N VAL A 40 10.94 -2.47 -10.87
CA VAL A 40 10.90 -1.37 -9.89
C VAL A 40 10.56 -1.88 -8.49
N GLY A 41 11.29 -1.37 -7.49
CA GLY A 41 11.03 -1.67 -6.08
C GLY A 41 9.89 -0.83 -5.50
N ILE A 42 9.28 -1.32 -4.42
CA ILE A 42 8.20 -0.62 -3.69
C ILE A 42 8.63 0.78 -3.23
N PHE A 43 9.84 0.92 -2.67
CA PHE A 43 10.36 2.21 -2.24
C PHE A 43 10.55 3.19 -3.40
N THR A 44 10.91 2.69 -4.59
CA THR A 44 11.02 3.50 -5.81
C THR A 44 9.65 4.05 -6.20
N LEU A 45 8.60 3.22 -6.17
CA LEU A 45 7.24 3.65 -6.50
C LEU A 45 6.67 4.67 -5.50
N VAL A 46 6.95 4.48 -4.20
CA VAL A 46 6.61 5.47 -3.16
C VAL A 46 7.34 6.80 -3.45
N GLY A 47 8.63 6.73 -3.79
CA GLY A 47 9.42 7.89 -4.21
C GLY A 47 8.89 8.57 -5.47
N MET A 48 8.39 7.80 -6.44
CA MET A 48 7.75 8.32 -7.65
C MET A 48 6.45 9.07 -7.33
N ARG A 49 5.64 8.55 -6.40
CA ARG A 49 4.42 9.20 -5.93
C ARG A 49 4.72 10.54 -5.24
N LEU A 50 5.74 10.57 -4.37
CA LEU A 50 6.22 11.77 -3.70
C LEU A 50 6.77 12.82 -4.69
N ARG A 51 7.55 12.38 -5.69
CA ARG A 51 8.16 13.26 -6.71
C ARG A 51 7.24 13.57 -7.89
N ARG A 52 6.02 13.03 -7.90
CA ARG A 52 5.04 13.14 -9.01
C ARG A 52 5.64 12.80 -10.38
N VAL A 53 6.34 11.65 -10.47
CA VAL A 53 6.95 11.20 -11.73
C VAL A 53 5.85 10.74 -12.71
N PRO A 54 5.82 11.26 -13.96
CA PRO A 54 4.85 10.83 -14.97
C PRO A 54 5.00 9.34 -15.32
N PRO A 55 3.90 8.57 -15.46
CA PRO A 55 3.94 7.13 -15.73
C PRO A 55 4.68 6.74 -17.01
N HIS A 56 4.68 7.62 -18.03
CA HIS A 56 5.37 7.37 -19.31
C HIS A 56 6.90 7.20 -19.16
N LYS A 57 7.49 7.62 -18.03
CA LYS A 57 8.92 7.48 -17.77
C LYS A 57 9.29 6.13 -17.14
N ILE A 58 8.30 5.33 -16.75
CA ILE A 58 8.48 4.00 -16.14
C ILE A 58 8.46 2.91 -17.22
N VAL A 59 7.77 3.16 -18.34
CA VAL A 59 7.61 2.26 -19.49
C VAL A 59 8.59 2.61 -20.59
#